data_AF-A0A542TJA0-F1
#
_entry.id   AF-A0A542TJA0-F1
#
_cell.length_a   1.000
_cell.length_b   1.000
_cell.length_c   1.000
_cell.angle_alpha   90.00
_cell.angle_beta   90.00
_cell.angle_gamma   90.00
#
_symmetry.space_group_name_H-M   'P 1'
#
loop_
_entity.id
_entity.type
_entity.pdbx_description
1 polymer ?
#
loop_
_entity_poly.entity_id
_entity_poly.type
_entity_poly.pdbx_seq_one_letter_code
_entity_poly.pdbx_strand_id
1 'polypeptide(L)'
;MTTYGTMLIPVPLEEAAHILREARAAGYAIPAGPGFCLVHPDRSVDDNSVFALAGPISAELGAPVLAAFQYDGDRLELEVWRGGVRAHRYDSWPDRDDESADDAPLGADPAAFLDFAAGPVDNHRLASALANTPIDVRDMDVDGEPGYVWAQALHWDVLRALGHPEQVIRRAQWDYFHMRGAPQALAEVLDSTELVVLGTTDRPF
;
A
#
# COMPACT_ATOMS: atom_id res chain seq x y z
N MET A 1 -0.84 13.80 -10.96
CA MET A 1 -0.91 12.86 -9.83
C MET A 1 -1.12 11.46 -10.35
N THR A 2 -0.67 10.47 -9.61
CA THR A 2 -0.44 9.14 -10.17
C THR A 2 -1.02 8.08 -9.25
N THR A 3 -2.01 7.36 -9.77
CA THR A 3 -2.48 6.09 -9.26
C THR A 3 -1.30 5.16 -8.97
N TYR A 4 -1.32 4.51 -7.80
CA TYR A 4 -0.33 3.49 -7.43
C TYR A 4 -0.96 2.34 -6.65
N GLY A 5 -0.35 1.16 -6.80
CA GLY A 5 -0.62 -0.01 -5.97
C GLY A 5 0.64 -0.46 -5.25
N THR A 6 0.51 -0.85 -3.98
CA THR A 6 1.57 -1.52 -3.23
C THR A 6 0.98 -2.56 -2.28
N MET A 7 1.78 -3.55 -1.91
CA MET A 7 1.47 -4.47 -0.82
C MET A 7 2.55 -4.39 0.24
N LEU A 8 2.15 -4.31 1.50
CA LEU A 8 3.04 -4.40 2.66
C LEU A 8 2.84 -5.78 3.32
N ILE A 9 3.95 -6.47 3.55
CA ILE A 9 3.96 -7.82 4.11
C ILE A 9 4.88 -7.82 5.33
N PRO A 10 4.45 -8.28 6.51
CA PRO A 10 5.26 -8.37 7.73
C PRO A 10 6.15 -9.63 7.72
N VAL A 11 6.87 -9.80 6.61
CA VAL A 11 7.87 -10.86 6.40
C VAL A 11 9.10 -10.19 5.77
N PRO A 12 10.33 -10.50 6.22
CA PRO A 12 11.55 -10.02 5.57
C PRO A 12 11.60 -10.43 4.09
N LEU A 13 12.22 -9.60 3.24
CA LEU A 13 12.28 -9.91 1.81
C LEU A 13 13.02 -11.22 1.54
N GLU A 14 14.08 -11.53 2.27
CA GLU A 14 14.87 -12.75 2.07
C GLU A 14 14.02 -14.02 2.26
N GLU A 15 13.08 -13.97 3.21
CA GLU A 15 12.15 -15.06 3.51
C GLU A 15 11.00 -15.12 2.48
N ALA A 16 10.46 -13.96 2.08
CA ALA A 16 9.35 -13.89 1.13
C ALA A 16 9.76 -14.15 -0.33
N ALA A 17 11.03 -13.91 -0.70
CA ALA A 17 11.47 -13.82 -2.10
C ALA A 17 11.20 -15.08 -2.93
N HIS A 18 11.34 -16.28 -2.35
CA HIS A 18 11.05 -17.52 -3.07
C HIS A 18 9.57 -17.61 -3.45
N ILE A 19 8.70 -17.39 -2.47
CA ILE A 19 7.24 -17.48 -2.62
C ILE A 19 6.72 -16.38 -3.55
N LEU A 20 7.25 -15.16 -3.43
CA LEU A 20 6.87 -14.07 -4.33
C LEU A 20 7.23 -14.36 -5.80
N ARG A 21 8.35 -15.04 -6.07
CA ARG A 21 8.71 -15.49 -7.42
C ARG A 21 7.77 -16.60 -7.92
N GLU A 22 7.39 -17.53 -7.05
CA GLU A 22 6.47 -18.63 -7.37
C GLU A 22 5.03 -18.18 -7.58
N ALA A 23 4.60 -17.15 -6.86
CA ALA A 23 3.28 -16.51 -7.02
C ALA A 23 3.12 -15.84 -8.41
N ARG A 24 4.18 -15.79 -9.23
CA ARG A 24 4.22 -15.24 -10.60
C ARG A 24 3.65 -13.83 -10.75
N ALA A 25 3.62 -13.05 -9.67
CA ALA A 25 3.36 -11.62 -9.77
C ALA A 25 4.38 -11.03 -10.74
N ALA A 26 3.95 -10.27 -11.73
CA ALA A 26 4.86 -9.46 -12.53
C ALA A 26 5.15 -8.17 -11.74
N GLY A 27 6.40 -7.75 -11.60
CA GLY A 27 6.74 -6.51 -10.89
C GLY A 27 8.01 -6.66 -10.07
N TYR A 28 8.03 -6.06 -8.89
CA TYR A 28 9.20 -6.12 -8.03
C TYR A 28 8.86 -6.04 -6.55
N ALA A 29 9.80 -6.46 -5.72
CA ALA A 29 9.74 -6.36 -4.26
C ALA A 29 11.03 -5.77 -3.69
N ILE A 30 10.90 -5.04 -2.58
CA ILE A 30 12.01 -4.36 -1.87
C ILE A 30 11.85 -4.52 -0.34
N PRO A 31 12.95 -4.49 0.43
CA PRO A 31 12.89 -4.45 1.88
C PRO A 31 12.20 -3.19 2.39
N ALA A 32 11.39 -3.36 3.44
CA ALA A 32 10.70 -2.30 4.17
C ALA A 32 11.12 -2.26 5.64
N GLY A 33 12.42 -2.41 5.89
CA GLY A 33 12.98 -2.64 7.22
C GLY A 33 13.22 -4.12 7.50
N PRO A 34 13.60 -4.50 8.72
CA PRO A 34 14.08 -5.86 9.02
C PRO A 34 12.99 -6.93 9.07
N GLY A 35 11.72 -6.55 9.24
CA GLY A 35 10.60 -7.47 9.39
C GLY A 35 9.55 -7.36 8.29
N PHE A 36 9.81 -6.56 7.25
CA PHE A 36 8.80 -6.24 6.25
C PHE A 36 9.41 -6.19 4.85
N CYS A 37 8.56 -6.48 3.87
CA CYS A 37 8.83 -6.17 2.48
C CYS A 37 7.65 -5.44 1.84
N LEU A 38 7.97 -4.64 0.83
CA LEU A 38 6.99 -4.05 -0.08
C LEU A 38 7.01 -4.81 -1.39
N VAL A 39 5.83 -5.01 -1.96
CA VAL A 39 5.65 -5.58 -3.29
C VAL A 39 4.89 -4.58 -4.16
N HIS A 40 5.37 -4.41 -5.38
CA HIS A 40 4.87 -3.45 -6.36
C HIS A 40 4.57 -4.18 -7.66
N PRO A 41 3.34 -4.69 -7.81
CA PRO A 41 2.92 -5.38 -9.03
C PRO A 41 2.91 -4.45 -10.25
N ASP A 42 3.28 -4.97 -11.42
CA ASP A 42 3.04 -4.33 -12.71
C ASP A 42 1.53 -4.36 -13.02
N ARG A 43 0.83 -3.28 -12.69
CA ARG A 43 -0.62 -3.15 -12.94
C ARG A 43 -1.02 -3.10 -14.42
N SER A 44 -0.06 -3.12 -15.37
CA SER A 44 -0.36 -3.28 -16.80
C SER A 44 -0.61 -4.72 -17.23
N VAL A 45 -0.34 -5.68 -16.34
CA VAL A 45 -0.57 -7.09 -16.54
C VAL A 45 -1.95 -7.47 -16.03
N ASP A 46 -2.69 -8.21 -16.83
CA ASP A 46 -4.00 -8.74 -16.46
C ASP A 46 -3.89 -9.62 -15.21
N ASP A 47 -4.88 -9.53 -14.32
CA ASP A 47 -4.95 -10.27 -13.05
C ASP A 47 -3.75 -10.05 -12.11
N ASN A 48 -2.99 -8.97 -12.29
CA ASN A 48 -1.79 -8.65 -11.53
C ASN A 48 -1.96 -7.42 -10.62
N SER A 49 -3.20 -7.06 -10.27
CA SER A 49 -3.46 -5.97 -9.32
C SER A 49 -3.09 -6.38 -7.91
N VAL A 50 -2.85 -5.41 -7.02
CA VAL A 50 -2.58 -5.67 -5.60
C VAL A 50 -3.69 -6.51 -4.94
N PHE A 51 -4.95 -6.28 -5.30
CA PHE A 51 -6.08 -7.03 -4.75
C PHE A 51 -6.20 -8.45 -5.32
N ALA A 52 -5.83 -8.65 -6.59
CA ALA A 52 -5.80 -9.98 -7.19
C ALA A 52 -4.70 -10.86 -6.57
N LEU A 53 -3.56 -10.26 -6.22
CA LEU A 53 -2.39 -10.97 -5.73
C LEU A 53 -2.34 -11.17 -4.22
N ALA A 54 -2.92 -10.26 -3.43
CA ALA A 54 -2.76 -10.28 -1.97
C ALA A 54 -3.30 -11.55 -1.30
N GLY A 55 -4.42 -12.09 -1.79
CA GLY A 55 -4.97 -13.35 -1.31
C GLY A 55 -4.01 -14.53 -1.54
N PRO A 56 -3.68 -14.88 -2.79
CA PRO A 56 -2.72 -15.94 -3.10
C PRO A 56 -1.39 -15.79 -2.35
N ILE A 57 -0.82 -14.58 -2.32
CA ILE A 57 0.43 -14.32 -1.60
C ILE A 57 0.28 -14.57 -0.10
N SER A 58 -0.81 -14.10 0.52
CA SER A 58 -1.08 -14.34 1.94
C SER A 58 -1.25 -15.82 2.27
N ALA A 59 -1.88 -16.59 1.38
CA ALA A 59 -2.06 -18.03 1.56
C ALA A 59 -0.73 -18.77 1.52
N GLU A 60 0.10 -18.51 0.50
CA GLU A 60 1.38 -19.19 0.29
C GLU A 60 2.43 -18.80 1.35
N LEU A 61 2.48 -17.53 1.76
CA LEU A 61 3.39 -17.06 2.81
C LEU A 61 2.97 -17.50 4.21
N GLY A 62 1.69 -17.84 4.41
CA GLY A 62 1.14 -18.03 5.77
C GLY A 62 1.19 -16.76 6.62
N ALA A 63 1.25 -15.58 6.00
CA ALA A 63 1.37 -14.28 6.63
C ALA A 63 0.28 -13.32 6.12
N PRO A 64 -0.13 -12.31 6.92
CA PRO A 64 -1.09 -11.32 6.46
C PRO A 64 -0.49 -10.41 5.39
N VAL A 65 -1.31 -9.90 4.48
CA VAL A 65 -0.90 -8.94 3.43
C VAL A 65 -1.81 -7.72 3.49
N LEU A 66 -1.23 -6.53 3.53
CA LEU A 66 -1.94 -5.26 3.38
C LEU A 66 -1.77 -4.80 1.94
N ALA A 67 -2.82 -4.92 1.13
CA ALA A 67 -2.88 -4.33 -0.20
C ALA A 67 -3.41 -2.91 -0.10
N ALA A 68 -2.72 -1.98 -0.75
CA ALA A 68 -3.14 -0.59 -0.86
C ALA A 68 -3.22 -0.19 -2.33
N PHE A 69 -4.33 0.44 -2.71
CA PHE A 69 -4.49 1.03 -4.02
C PHE A 69 -5.05 2.44 -3.90
N GLN A 70 -4.32 3.40 -4.45
CA GLN A 70 -4.71 4.79 -4.49
C GLN A 70 -5.16 5.12 -5.91
N TYR A 71 -6.36 5.68 -6.04
CA TYR A 71 -6.99 6.04 -7.31
C TYR A 71 -6.87 7.55 -7.53
N ASP A 72 -6.14 7.95 -8.57
CA ASP A 72 -6.10 9.27 -9.23
C ASP A 72 -6.02 10.53 -8.34
N GLY A 73 -5.79 10.39 -7.05
CA GLY A 73 -5.61 11.49 -6.13
C GLY A 73 -6.36 11.38 -4.82
N ASP A 74 -7.56 10.84 -4.86
CA ASP A 74 -8.66 11.23 -3.96
C ASP A 74 -9.32 10.04 -3.26
N ARG A 75 -9.12 8.82 -3.76
CA ARG A 75 -9.61 7.61 -3.11
C ARG A 75 -8.47 6.66 -2.75
N LEU A 76 -8.50 6.15 -1.52
CA LEU A 76 -7.65 5.07 -1.04
C LEU A 76 -8.51 3.86 -0.70
N GLU A 77 -8.17 2.73 -1.30
CA GLU A 77 -8.65 1.43 -0.85
C GLU A 77 -7.53 0.65 -0.18
N LEU A 78 -7.84 0.03 0.95
CA LEU A 78 -6.95 -0.89 1.65
C LEU A 78 -7.67 -2.23 1.86
N GLU A 79 -6.97 -3.33 1.63
CA GLU A 79 -7.47 -4.67 1.95
C GLU A 79 -6.46 -5.43 2.81
N VAL A 80 -6.95 -6.01 3.91
CA VAL A 80 -6.18 -6.93 4.74
C VAL A 80 -6.56 -8.35 4.37
N TRP A 81 -5.58 -9.12 3.93
CA TRP A 81 -5.72 -10.53 3.58
C TRP A 81 -5.03 -11.40 4.62
N ARG A 82 -5.68 -12.50 5.00
CA ARG A 82 -5.15 -13.49 5.94
C ARG A 82 -5.42 -14.90 5.40
N GLY A 83 -4.37 -15.66 5.11
CA GLY A 83 -4.47 -17.04 4.63
C GLY A 83 -5.33 -17.19 3.36
N GLY A 84 -5.24 -16.21 2.44
CA GLY A 84 -6.02 -16.22 1.21
C GLY A 84 -7.43 -15.66 1.30
N VAL A 85 -7.88 -15.24 2.49
CA VAL A 85 -9.22 -14.66 2.70
C VAL A 85 -9.11 -13.17 2.98
N ARG A 86 -9.94 -12.37 2.32
CA ARG A 86 -10.06 -10.93 2.62
C ARG A 86 -10.71 -10.77 4.00
N ALA A 87 -9.90 -10.42 4.98
CA ALA A 87 -10.30 -10.29 6.37
C ALA A 87 -10.87 -8.89 6.68
N HIS A 88 -10.42 -7.86 5.96
CA HIS A 88 -10.90 -6.49 6.11
C HIS A 88 -10.79 -5.71 4.80
N ARG A 89 -11.68 -4.75 4.60
CA ARG A 89 -11.62 -3.77 3.51
C ARG A 89 -11.92 -2.39 4.07
N TYR A 90 -11.08 -1.44 3.70
CA TYR A 90 -11.29 -0.01 3.93
C TYR A 90 -11.42 0.68 2.58
N ASP A 91 -12.35 1.62 2.50
CA ASP A 91 -12.59 2.46 1.33
C ASP A 91 -12.83 3.89 1.81
N SER A 92 -11.92 4.80 1.44
CA SER A 92 -12.02 6.19 1.87
C SER A 92 -13.17 6.95 1.22
N TRP A 93 -13.72 6.43 0.11
CA TRP A 93 -14.81 7.09 -0.61
C TRP A 93 -15.67 6.06 -1.39
N PRO A 94 -16.53 5.30 -0.68
CA PRO A 94 -17.24 4.14 -1.22
C PRO A 94 -18.26 4.49 -2.31
N ASP A 95 -18.91 5.65 -2.19
CA ASP A 95 -20.06 6.07 -2.97
C ASP A 95 -19.75 7.35 -3.76
N ARG A 96 -18.50 7.51 -4.21
CA ARG A 96 -17.99 8.72 -4.89
C ARG A 96 -18.90 9.27 -6.00
N ASP A 97 -19.55 8.39 -6.75
CA ASP A 97 -20.40 8.76 -7.88
C ASP A 97 -21.86 9.09 -7.48
N ASP A 98 -22.19 9.00 -6.19
CA ASP A 98 -23.50 9.34 -5.63
C ASP A 98 -23.42 10.62 -4.78
N GLU A 99 -23.84 11.74 -5.37
CA GLU A 99 -23.88 13.07 -4.72
C GLU A 99 -24.77 13.13 -3.46
N SER A 100 -25.56 12.08 -3.19
CA SER A 100 -26.45 12.01 -2.02
C SER A 100 -25.96 11.08 -0.91
N ALA A 101 -24.83 10.39 -1.13
CA ALA A 101 -24.26 9.48 -0.15
C ALA A 101 -23.56 10.22 1.00
N ASP A 102 -23.41 9.51 2.12
CA ASP A 102 -22.57 9.97 3.23
C ASP A 102 -21.11 9.79 2.81
N ASP A 103 -20.33 10.86 2.78
CA ASP A 103 -18.89 10.84 2.43
C ASP A 103 -18.01 10.15 3.50
N ALA A 104 -18.64 9.46 4.47
CA ALA A 104 -17.96 8.70 5.49
C ALA A 104 -17.19 7.49 4.91
N PRO A 105 -15.92 7.28 5.30
CA PRO A 105 -15.18 6.08 4.93
C PRO A 105 -15.83 4.79 5.43
N LEU A 106 -15.75 3.73 4.62
CA LEU A 106 -16.11 2.38 5.04
C LEU A 106 -14.92 1.64 5.64
N GLY A 107 -15.17 0.86 6.68
CA GLY A 107 -14.17 -0.01 7.28
C GLY A 107 -13.07 0.73 8.06
N ALA A 108 -13.38 1.91 8.61
CA ALA A 108 -12.48 2.69 9.46
C ALA A 108 -12.25 2.02 10.84
N ASP A 109 -11.60 0.85 10.86
CA ASP A 109 -11.26 0.07 12.05
C ASP A 109 -9.74 -0.04 12.23
N PRO A 110 -9.15 0.73 13.17
CA PRO A 110 -7.71 0.66 13.46
C PRO A 110 -7.21 -0.74 13.83
N ALA A 111 -8.04 -1.55 14.49
CA ALA A 111 -7.63 -2.87 14.98
C ALA A 111 -7.31 -3.84 13.83
N ALA A 112 -7.95 -3.66 12.68
CA ALA A 112 -7.74 -4.50 11.51
C ALA A 112 -6.31 -4.42 10.94
N PHE A 113 -5.59 -3.32 11.21
CA PHE A 113 -4.28 -3.01 10.63
C PHE A 113 -3.08 -3.28 11.55
N LEU A 114 -3.32 -3.72 12.80
CA LEU A 114 -2.25 -3.82 13.81
C LEU A 114 -1.18 -4.88 13.49
N ASP A 115 -1.50 -5.88 12.67
CA ASP A 115 -0.53 -6.88 12.17
C ASP A 115 0.60 -6.24 11.33
N PHE A 116 0.40 -5.01 10.85
CA PHE A 116 1.33 -4.29 10.00
C PHE A 116 2.13 -3.21 10.74
N ALA A 117 2.07 -3.20 12.08
CA ALA A 117 2.84 -2.25 12.88
C ALA A 117 4.35 -2.56 12.86
N ALA A 118 5.17 -1.59 12.45
CA ALA A 118 6.64 -1.70 12.47
C ALA A 118 7.28 -1.10 13.73
N GLY A 119 6.47 -0.50 14.60
CA GLY A 119 6.92 0.15 15.83
C GLY A 119 5.73 0.51 16.74
N PRO A 120 5.91 1.46 17.68
CA PRO A 120 4.81 1.95 18.50
C PRO A 120 3.67 2.51 17.64
N VAL A 121 2.45 2.02 17.88
CA VAL A 121 1.26 2.46 17.14
C VAL A 121 0.66 3.71 17.78
N ASP A 122 0.46 4.76 16.98
CA ASP A 122 -0.35 5.92 17.34
C ASP A 122 -1.82 5.64 16.99
N ASN A 123 -2.55 5.04 17.93
CA ASN A 123 -3.95 4.65 17.72
C ASN A 123 -4.86 5.85 17.42
N HIS A 124 -4.58 7.01 18.01
CA HIS A 124 -5.39 8.21 17.77
C HIS A 124 -5.18 8.69 16.33
N ARG A 125 -3.93 8.77 15.88
CA ARG A 125 -3.61 9.18 14.51
C ARG A 125 -4.10 8.17 13.48
N LEU A 126 -4.02 6.87 13.77
CA LEU A 126 -4.57 5.83 12.91
C LEU A 126 -6.08 5.94 12.78
N ALA A 127 -6.81 6.10 13.90
CA ALA A 127 -8.26 6.29 13.88
C ALA A 127 -8.67 7.57 13.13
N SER A 128 -7.96 8.68 13.35
CA SER A 128 -8.20 9.95 12.66
C SER A 128 -8.01 9.82 11.15
N ALA A 129 -6.90 9.19 10.72
CA ALA A 129 -6.61 8.98 9.30
C ALA A 129 -7.66 8.08 8.62
N LEU A 130 -8.02 6.97 9.25
CA LEU A 130 -9.06 6.06 8.74
C LEU A 130 -10.46 6.69 8.76
N ALA A 131 -10.72 7.66 9.63
CA ALA A 131 -11.94 8.47 9.60
C ALA A 131 -11.87 9.63 8.58
N ASN A 132 -10.89 9.63 7.67
CA ASN A 132 -10.63 10.71 6.71
C ASN A 132 -10.54 12.09 7.38
N THR A 133 -10.02 12.16 8.61
CA THR A 133 -9.91 13.40 9.38
C THR A 133 -8.42 13.73 9.59
N PRO A 134 -7.80 14.53 8.71
CA PRO A 134 -6.38 14.86 8.83
C PRO A 134 -6.08 15.65 10.10
N ILE A 135 -4.98 15.30 10.77
CA ILE A 135 -4.48 16.02 11.95
C ILE A 135 -3.58 17.19 11.52
N ASP A 136 -2.79 17.03 10.46
CA ASP A 136 -1.97 18.11 9.92
C ASP A 136 -2.84 19.01 9.02
N VAL A 137 -2.80 20.32 9.29
CA VAL A 137 -3.51 21.34 8.52
C VAL A 137 -3.07 21.36 7.06
N ARG A 138 -1.86 20.90 6.75
CA ARG A 138 -1.36 20.80 5.37
C ARG A 138 -2.07 19.72 4.54
N ASP A 139 -2.65 18.75 5.21
CA ASP A 139 -3.35 17.64 4.58
C ASP A 139 -4.86 17.91 4.45
N MET A 140 -5.38 18.96 5.12
CA MET A 140 -6.78 19.39 5.06
C MET A 140 -7.14 20.03 3.72
N ASP A 141 -8.37 19.80 3.26
CA ASP A 141 -8.91 20.49 2.09
C ASP A 141 -8.85 22.02 2.25
N VAL A 142 -8.34 22.69 1.22
CA VAL A 142 -8.14 24.15 1.18
C VAL A 142 -9.48 24.88 1.15
N ASP A 143 -10.52 24.22 0.62
CA ASP A 143 -11.87 24.78 0.52
C ASP A 143 -12.65 24.67 1.85
N GLY A 144 -12.04 24.10 2.89
CA GLY A 144 -12.63 23.96 4.23
C GLY A 144 -13.57 22.76 4.39
N GLU A 145 -13.67 21.92 3.36
CA GLU A 145 -14.34 20.64 3.44
C GLU A 145 -13.56 19.67 4.33
N PRO A 146 -14.24 18.86 5.16
CA PRO A 146 -13.58 17.87 6.01
C PRO A 146 -13.01 16.75 5.13
N GLY A 147 -11.71 16.49 5.23
CA GLY A 147 -11.08 15.42 4.45
C GLY A 147 -9.61 15.65 4.18
N TYR A 148 -8.92 14.58 3.75
CA TYR A 148 -7.60 14.71 3.12
C TYR A 148 -7.74 15.26 1.70
N VAL A 149 -6.95 16.29 1.33
CA VAL A 149 -6.84 16.76 -0.07
C VAL A 149 -6.40 15.62 -0.98
N TRP A 150 -5.44 14.81 -0.48
CA TRP A 150 -4.83 13.74 -1.23
C TRP A 150 -4.91 12.43 -0.45
N ALA A 151 -5.53 11.41 -1.06
CA ALA A 151 -5.54 10.04 -0.56
C ALA A 151 -4.13 9.47 -0.35
N GLN A 152 -3.13 10.02 -1.06
CA GLN A 152 -1.73 9.72 -0.79
C GLN A 152 -1.28 10.15 0.62
N ALA A 153 -1.65 11.35 1.06
CA ALA A 153 -1.34 11.82 2.41
C ALA A 153 -2.07 10.98 3.47
N LEU A 154 -3.32 10.57 3.19
CA LEU A 154 -4.07 9.62 4.02
C LEU A 154 -3.30 8.30 4.18
N HIS A 155 -2.84 7.70 3.07
CA HIS A 155 -2.06 6.46 3.11
C HIS A 155 -0.76 6.63 3.91
N TRP A 156 -0.06 7.75 3.75
CA TRP A 156 1.15 8.04 4.51
C TRP A 156 0.88 8.18 6.01
N ASP A 157 -0.24 8.79 6.38
CA ASP A 157 -0.63 8.94 7.77
C ASP A 157 -1.00 7.61 8.43
N VAL A 158 -1.64 6.69 7.69
CA VAL A 158 -1.85 5.31 8.13
C VAL A 158 -0.52 4.62 8.41
N LEU A 159 0.42 4.63 7.44
CA LEU A 159 1.73 3.98 7.62
C LEU A 159 2.55 4.61 8.75
N ARG A 160 2.50 5.95 8.89
CA ARG A 160 3.19 6.66 9.98
C ARG A 160 2.59 6.30 11.34
N ALA A 161 1.27 6.19 11.43
CA ALA A 161 0.58 5.79 12.65
C ALA A 161 0.88 4.32 13.04
N LEU A 162 1.18 3.46 12.05
CA LEU A 162 1.69 2.09 12.25
C LEU A 162 3.19 2.03 12.56
N GLY A 163 3.87 3.18 12.68
CA GLY A 163 5.27 3.26 13.08
C GLY A 163 6.28 2.97 11.96
N HIS A 164 5.87 3.01 10.69
CA HIS A 164 6.80 2.85 9.57
C HIS A 164 7.72 4.06 9.41
N PRO A 165 9.01 3.86 9.11
CA PRO A 165 9.94 4.96 8.88
C PRO A 165 9.62 5.68 7.56
N GLU A 166 9.94 6.97 7.49
CA GLU A 166 9.69 7.84 6.33
C GLU A 166 10.21 7.26 5.00
N GLN A 167 11.33 6.54 5.02
CA GLN A 167 11.87 5.88 3.82
C GLN A 167 10.93 4.79 3.27
N VAL A 168 10.28 4.01 4.14
CA VAL A 168 9.30 2.98 3.76
C VAL A 168 8.03 3.62 3.23
N ILE A 169 7.55 4.68 3.88
CA ILE A 169 6.37 5.45 3.45
C ILE A 169 6.61 6.02 2.03
N ARG A 170 7.78 6.59 1.79
CA ARG A 170 8.14 7.11 0.46
C ARG A 170 8.19 6.01 -0.59
N ARG A 171 8.74 4.84 -0.24
CA ARG A 171 8.83 3.67 -1.13
C ARG A 171 7.46 3.07 -1.47
N ALA A 172 6.53 3.08 -0.52
CA ALA A 172 5.19 2.53 -0.70
C ALA A 172 4.42 3.19 -1.87
N GLN A 173 4.74 4.44 -2.24
CA GLN A 173 4.10 5.12 -3.38
C GLN A 173 4.72 4.78 -4.75
N TRP A 174 5.88 4.11 -4.79
CA TRP A 174 6.59 3.83 -6.03
C TRP A 174 5.93 2.68 -6.77
N ASP A 175 4.88 2.95 -7.51
CA ASP A 175 4.34 1.94 -8.43
C ASP A 175 5.37 1.55 -9.51
N TYR A 176 5.18 0.41 -10.16
CA TYR A 176 5.97 -0.06 -11.29
C TYR A 176 6.17 1.01 -12.39
N PHE A 177 5.12 1.76 -12.72
CA PHE A 177 5.20 2.85 -13.69
C PHE A 177 6.14 3.98 -13.26
N HIS A 178 6.19 4.32 -11.96
CA HIS A 178 7.09 5.33 -11.45
C HIS A 178 8.55 4.90 -11.62
N MET A 179 8.85 3.63 -11.35
CA MET A 179 10.21 3.12 -11.50
C MET A 179 10.63 2.98 -12.96
N ARG A 180 9.74 2.53 -13.84
CA ARG A 180 10.01 2.44 -15.28
C ARG A 180 10.27 3.81 -15.92
N GLY A 181 9.58 4.85 -15.44
CA GLY A 181 9.75 6.23 -15.92
C GLY A 181 10.95 6.98 -15.32
N ALA A 182 11.59 6.46 -14.27
CA ALA A 182 12.65 7.14 -13.52
C ALA A 182 13.85 6.21 -13.22
N PRO A 183 14.63 5.80 -14.24
CA PRO A 183 15.73 4.85 -14.09
C PRO A 183 16.86 5.31 -13.15
N GLN A 184 17.01 6.62 -12.91
CA GLN A 184 17.97 7.16 -11.94
C GLN A 184 17.49 6.97 -10.49
N ALA A 185 16.18 7.15 -10.22
CA ALA A 185 15.59 6.87 -8.91
C ALA A 185 15.63 5.36 -8.61
N LEU A 186 15.45 4.52 -9.64
CA LEU A 186 15.68 3.08 -9.55
C LEU A 186 17.13 2.77 -9.16
N ALA A 187 18.11 3.40 -9.83
CA ALA A 187 19.53 3.19 -9.54
C ALA A 187 19.93 3.61 -8.11
N GLU A 188 19.43 4.73 -7.60
CA GLU A 188 19.70 5.19 -6.22
C GLU A 188 19.11 4.25 -5.15
N VAL A 189 17.98 3.61 -5.45
CA VAL A 189 17.33 2.63 -4.57
C VAL A 189 18.07 1.29 -4.60
N LEU A 190 18.53 0.90 -5.79
CA LEU A 190 19.32 -0.31 -6.02
C LEU A 190 20.71 -0.25 -5.38
N ASP A 191 21.31 0.93 -5.25
CA ASP A 191 22.67 1.07 -4.69
C ASP A 191 22.72 0.79 -3.16
N SER A 192 21.57 0.54 -2.52
CA SER A 192 21.48 0.28 -1.07
C SER A 192 20.42 -0.74 -0.63
N THR A 193 19.60 -1.28 -1.54
CA THR A 193 18.47 -2.15 -1.17
C THR A 193 18.31 -3.32 -2.14
N GLU A 194 18.06 -4.52 -1.62
CA GLU A 194 17.82 -5.69 -2.47
C GLU A 194 16.53 -5.51 -3.28
N LEU A 195 16.60 -5.66 -4.60
CA LEU A 195 15.42 -5.69 -5.47
C LEU A 195 15.22 -7.12 -5.95
N VAL A 196 14.04 -7.67 -5.66
CA VAL A 196 13.62 -8.94 -6.25
C VAL A 196 12.65 -8.65 -7.39
N VAL A 197 13.08 -8.92 -8.62
CA VAL A 197 12.18 -8.90 -9.78
C VAL A 197 11.27 -10.12 -9.71
N LEU A 198 9.97 -9.88 -9.73
CA LEU A 198 8.92 -10.89 -9.70
C LEU A 198 8.46 -11.17 -11.13
N GLY A 199 8.58 -12.42 -11.58
CA GLY A 199 8.03 -12.92 -12.86
C GLY A 199 8.48 -12.20 -14.13
N THR A 200 8.23 -12.80 -15.29
CA THR A 200 8.49 -12.18 -16.60
C THR A 200 7.18 -11.89 -17.31
N THR A 201 6.85 -10.61 -17.48
CA THR A 201 6.36 -10.21 -18.81
C THR A 201 7.56 -10.24 -19.75
N ASP A 202 7.36 -10.58 -21.02
CA ASP A 202 8.42 -10.79 -22.05
C ASP A 202 9.29 -9.55 -22.37
N ARG A 203 9.38 -8.58 -21.46
CA ARG A 203 10.24 -7.42 -21.54
C ARG A 203 10.96 -7.22 -20.20
N PRO A 204 12.19 -7.74 -20.04
CA PRO A 204 13.07 -7.21 -19.01
C PRO A 204 13.35 -5.73 -19.30
N PHE A 205 13.57 -4.98 -18.22
CA PHE A 205 13.89 -3.54 -18.15
C PHE A 205 14.69 -3.00 -19.35
#